data_AF-A0A956R0D6-F1
#
_entry.id   AF-A0A956R0D6-F1
#
_cell.length_a   1.000
_cell.length_b   1.000
_cell.length_c   1.000
_cell.angle_alpha   90.00
_cell.angle_beta   90.00
_cell.angle_gamma   90.00
#
_symmetry.space_group_name_H-M   'P 1'
#
loop_
_entity.id
_entity.type
_entity.pdbx_description
1 polymer ?
#
loop_
_entity_poly.entity_id
_entity_poly.type
_entity_poly.pdbx_seq_one_letter_code
_entity_poly.pdbx_strand_id
1 'polypeptide(L)'
;MSAAVDPRRVQHALVCMLFDPKLAARICGTSELAADDPPLSAGERTLLRAVDPRALATDHMRRARALQVILEEYPVSAAVVGVDWVDGFFASAVFRRCVSGRGAMAPAFAAYLGNRAKGVGIIEAALARLRRVAKQPTVELPAGSLVRPATLEPLEVSAGTLAWYQKTRGRLGAEPLQALARQRKPGKDQPPRRGREFLLLEARADGSVDLGGASGALVGLLQAAHRPRPRAELAAEAVRLGAEPDEAEGLLDDLVGEGVLSRG
;
A
#
# COMPACT_ATOMS: atom_id res chain seq x y z
N MET A 1 -8.07 -37.37 -16.40
CA MET A 1 -9.25 -36.48 -16.38
C MET A 1 -8.76 -35.04 -16.59
N SER A 2 -9.13 -34.37 -17.67
CA SER A 2 -8.75 -32.95 -17.86
C SER A 2 -9.47 -32.11 -16.81
N ALA A 3 -8.74 -31.30 -16.05
CA ALA A 3 -9.36 -30.31 -15.15
C ALA A 3 -10.29 -29.41 -15.97
N ALA A 4 -11.46 -29.08 -15.41
CA ALA A 4 -12.40 -28.15 -16.02
C ALA A 4 -11.74 -26.77 -16.18
N VAL A 5 -12.02 -26.09 -17.28
CA VAL A 5 -11.54 -24.72 -17.55
C VAL A 5 -12.25 -23.75 -16.61
N ASP A 6 -11.49 -22.90 -15.91
CA ASP A 6 -12.01 -21.79 -15.12
C ASP A 6 -11.92 -20.47 -15.92
N PRO A 7 -13.05 -19.90 -16.38
CA PRO A 7 -13.06 -18.66 -17.16
C PRO A 7 -12.41 -17.48 -16.44
N ARG A 8 -12.51 -17.40 -15.11
CA ARG A 8 -11.91 -16.30 -14.33
C ARG A 8 -10.40 -16.39 -14.35
N ARG A 9 -9.85 -17.60 -14.27
CA ARG A 9 -8.40 -17.83 -14.32
C ARG A 9 -7.83 -17.44 -15.69
N VAL A 10 -8.54 -17.77 -16.77
CA VAL A 10 -8.19 -17.34 -18.14
C VAL A 10 -8.20 -15.82 -18.24
N GLN A 11 -9.25 -15.15 -17.75
CA GLN A 11 -9.33 -13.68 -17.76
C GLN A 11 -8.19 -13.03 -16.96
N HIS A 12 -7.91 -13.52 -15.75
CA HIS A 12 -6.82 -12.98 -14.93
C HIS A 12 -5.45 -13.18 -15.58
N ALA A 13 -5.19 -14.35 -16.17
CA ALA A 13 -3.96 -14.62 -16.89
C ALA A 13 -3.82 -13.72 -18.13
N LEU A 14 -4.89 -13.52 -18.89
CA LEU A 14 -4.93 -12.61 -20.04
C LEU A 14 -4.57 -11.18 -19.62
N VAL A 15 -5.16 -10.67 -18.53
CA VAL A 15 -4.78 -9.35 -17.99
C VAL A 15 -3.29 -9.31 -17.64
N CYS A 16 -2.74 -10.34 -16.99
CA CYS A 16 -1.30 -10.37 -16.68
C CYS A 16 -0.44 -10.36 -17.94
N MET A 17 -0.86 -11.05 -19.02
CA MET A 17 -0.16 -11.05 -20.31
C MET A 17 -0.13 -9.66 -20.96
N LEU A 18 -1.16 -8.82 -20.76
CA LEU A 18 -1.18 -7.44 -21.26
C LEU A 18 -0.15 -6.53 -20.57
N PHE A 19 0.33 -6.92 -19.38
CA PHE A 19 1.30 -6.15 -18.60
C PHE A 19 2.71 -6.74 -18.64
N ASP A 20 2.85 -8.06 -18.81
CA ASP A 20 4.13 -8.77 -18.84
C ASP A 20 4.32 -9.53 -20.17
N PRO A 21 5.02 -8.92 -21.15
CA PRO A 21 5.31 -9.57 -22.43
C PRO A 21 6.12 -10.86 -22.30
N LYS A 22 6.93 -11.02 -21.24
CA LYS A 22 7.68 -12.26 -21.00
C LYS A 22 6.75 -13.37 -20.55
N LEU A 23 5.76 -13.07 -19.71
CA LEU A 23 4.71 -14.02 -19.34
C LEU A 23 3.87 -14.41 -20.56
N ALA A 24 3.48 -13.43 -21.40
CA ALA A 24 2.77 -13.69 -22.64
C ALA A 24 3.55 -14.67 -23.53
N ALA A 25 4.85 -14.44 -23.74
CA ALA A 25 5.71 -15.34 -24.51
C ALA A 25 5.76 -16.76 -23.91
N ARG A 26 5.84 -16.92 -22.58
CA ARG A 26 5.83 -18.24 -21.92
C ARG A 26 4.50 -18.98 -22.06
N ILE A 27 3.38 -18.27 -21.91
CA ILE A 27 2.03 -18.87 -22.03
C ILE A 27 1.75 -19.26 -23.47
N CYS A 28 2.02 -18.37 -24.42
CA CYS A 28 1.81 -18.59 -25.85
C CYS A 28 2.79 -19.62 -26.43
N GLY A 29 4.00 -19.73 -25.86
CA GLY A 29 5.03 -20.68 -26.28
C GLY A 29 4.86 -22.09 -25.70
N THR A 30 5.87 -22.92 -25.98
CA THR A 30 5.98 -24.31 -25.48
C THR A 30 6.70 -24.42 -24.14
N SER A 31 7.29 -23.32 -23.64
CA SER A 31 8.01 -23.30 -22.37
C SER A 31 7.14 -23.75 -21.19
N GLU A 32 7.77 -24.38 -20.21
CA GLU A 32 7.15 -24.62 -18.93
C GLU A 32 6.88 -23.29 -18.22
N LEU A 33 5.77 -23.26 -17.49
CA LEU A 33 5.43 -22.13 -16.64
C LEU A 33 6.35 -22.14 -15.43
N ALA A 34 6.84 -20.97 -15.03
CA ALA A 34 7.64 -20.83 -13.81
C ALA A 34 6.76 -21.08 -12.57
N ALA A 35 7.40 -21.38 -11.43
CA ALA A 35 6.68 -21.61 -10.17
C ALA A 35 5.77 -20.43 -9.76
N ASP A 36 6.13 -19.20 -10.15
CA ASP A 36 5.39 -17.98 -9.85
C ASP A 36 4.36 -17.59 -10.93
N ASP A 37 4.24 -18.37 -12.00
CA ASP A 37 3.25 -18.14 -13.05
C ASP A 37 1.86 -18.65 -12.62
N PRO A 38 0.77 -18.17 -13.23
CA PRO A 38 -0.58 -18.61 -12.88
C PRO A 38 -0.73 -20.14 -13.06
N PRO A 39 -1.38 -20.85 -12.11
CA PRO A 39 -1.55 -22.30 -12.18
C PRO A 39 -2.63 -22.69 -13.20
N LEU A 40 -2.28 -22.60 -14.48
CA LEU A 40 -3.18 -22.85 -15.60
C LEU A 40 -3.24 -24.33 -15.96
N SER A 41 -4.45 -24.85 -16.16
CA SER A 41 -4.67 -26.16 -16.73
C SER A 41 -4.25 -26.20 -18.21
N ALA A 42 -4.08 -27.41 -18.76
CA ALA A 42 -3.77 -27.56 -20.18
C ALA A 42 -4.85 -26.92 -21.09
N GLY A 43 -6.13 -27.06 -20.74
CA GLY A 43 -7.23 -26.45 -21.48
C GLY A 43 -7.20 -24.92 -21.44
N GLU A 44 -6.91 -24.34 -20.27
CA GLU A 44 -6.78 -22.88 -20.12
C GLU A 44 -5.60 -22.33 -20.91
N ARG A 45 -4.46 -23.04 -20.94
CA ARG A 45 -3.30 -22.67 -21.76
C ARG A 45 -3.63 -22.73 -23.25
N THR A 46 -4.38 -23.74 -23.70
CA THR A 46 -4.81 -23.84 -25.11
C THR A 46 -5.65 -22.62 -25.51
N LEU A 47 -6.58 -22.18 -24.65
CA LEU A 47 -7.37 -20.98 -24.92
C LEU A 47 -6.51 -19.72 -24.99
N LEU A 48 -5.58 -19.55 -24.05
CA LEU A 48 -4.69 -18.37 -24.03
C LEU A 48 -3.71 -18.35 -25.21
N ARG A 49 -3.27 -19.51 -25.70
CA ARG A 49 -2.44 -19.64 -26.91
C ARG A 49 -3.17 -19.25 -28.20
N ALA A 50 -4.50 -19.41 -28.23
CA ALA A 50 -5.32 -19.06 -29.38
C ALA A 50 -5.54 -17.54 -29.50
N VAL A 51 -5.16 -16.74 -28.50
CA VAL A 51 -5.22 -15.28 -28.55
C VAL A 51 -4.20 -14.75 -29.56
N ASP A 52 -4.63 -13.91 -30.49
CA ASP A 52 -3.73 -13.21 -31.43
C ASP A 52 -2.70 -12.38 -30.64
N PRO A 53 -1.38 -12.62 -30.81
CA PRO A 53 -0.35 -11.82 -30.13
C PRO A 53 -0.47 -10.31 -30.37
N ARG A 54 -1.01 -9.88 -31.52
CA ARG A 54 -1.25 -8.46 -31.82
C ARG A 54 -2.30 -7.85 -30.91
N ALA A 55 -3.30 -8.63 -30.49
CA ALA A 55 -4.33 -8.17 -29.56
C ALA A 55 -3.76 -7.83 -28.17
N LEU A 56 -2.63 -8.44 -27.79
CA LEU A 56 -1.94 -8.13 -26.55
C LEU A 56 -1.19 -6.78 -26.60
N ALA A 57 -0.93 -6.27 -27.80
CA ALA A 57 -0.18 -5.03 -28.04
C ALA A 57 -1.06 -3.84 -28.47
N THR A 58 -2.38 -4.03 -28.66
CA THR A 58 -3.30 -2.98 -29.15
C THR A 58 -3.25 -1.70 -28.32
N ASP A 59 -3.13 -1.82 -27.00
CA ASP A 59 -2.97 -0.70 -26.09
C ASP A 59 -1.53 -0.62 -25.55
N HIS A 60 -0.63 -0.10 -26.38
CA HIS A 60 0.79 0.06 -26.04
C HIS A 60 1.04 0.98 -24.83
N MET A 61 0.09 1.87 -24.51
CA MET A 61 0.21 2.81 -23.38
C MET A 61 -0.36 2.25 -22.06
N ARG A 62 -0.96 1.06 -22.05
CA ARG A 62 -1.58 0.47 -20.86
C ARG A 62 -0.64 0.43 -19.65
N ARG A 63 0.54 -0.15 -19.83
CA ARG A 63 1.54 -0.30 -18.78
C ARG A 63 2.10 1.05 -18.36
N ALA A 64 2.35 1.95 -19.29
CA ALA A 64 2.81 3.31 -19.00
C ALA A 64 1.80 4.09 -18.15
N ARG A 65 0.50 4.04 -18.47
CA ARG A 65 -0.56 4.68 -17.67
C ARG A 65 -0.67 4.08 -16.27
N ALA A 66 -0.58 2.75 -16.14
CA ALA A 66 -0.59 2.12 -14.83
C ALA A 66 0.66 2.46 -14.00
N LEU A 67 1.83 2.52 -14.64
CA LEU A 67 3.08 2.96 -14.01
C LEU A 67 2.95 4.39 -13.51
N GLN A 68 2.41 5.29 -14.33
CA GLN A 68 2.17 6.68 -13.96
C GLN A 68 1.36 6.79 -12.67
N VAL A 69 0.24 6.06 -12.55
CA VAL A 69 -0.58 6.05 -11.33
C VAL A 69 0.21 5.61 -10.11
N ILE A 70 1.08 4.60 -10.23
CA ILE A 70 1.94 4.17 -9.12
C ILE A 70 2.98 5.25 -8.77
N LEU A 71 3.57 5.91 -9.76
CA LEU A 71 4.57 6.96 -9.55
C LEU A 71 3.95 8.24 -8.94
N GLU A 72 2.69 8.55 -9.24
CA GLU A 72 1.94 9.65 -8.62
C GLU A 72 1.62 9.35 -7.16
N GLU A 73 1.30 8.10 -6.85
CA GLU A 73 0.95 7.66 -5.50
C GLU A 73 2.20 7.42 -4.61
N TYR A 74 3.30 6.96 -5.19
CA TYR A 74 4.57 6.62 -4.51
C TYR A 74 5.81 7.36 -5.05
N PRO A 75 5.78 8.69 -5.22
CA PRO A 75 6.84 9.44 -5.88
C PRO A 75 8.16 9.44 -5.12
N VAL A 76 8.13 9.49 -3.78
CA VAL A 76 9.33 9.48 -2.96
C VAL A 76 9.93 8.08 -2.92
N SER A 77 9.12 7.03 -2.81
CA SER A 77 9.61 5.65 -2.93
C SER A 77 10.21 5.39 -4.30
N ALA A 78 9.60 5.87 -5.39
CA ALA A 78 10.14 5.77 -6.73
C ALA A 78 11.50 6.48 -6.87
N ALA A 79 11.68 7.64 -6.24
CA ALA A 79 12.97 8.32 -6.21
C ALA A 79 14.07 7.52 -5.49
N VAL A 80 13.70 6.66 -4.54
CA VAL A 80 14.61 5.77 -3.78
C VAL A 80 14.96 4.50 -4.54
N VAL A 81 13.97 3.83 -5.13
CA VAL A 81 14.16 2.51 -5.75
C VAL A 81 14.40 2.57 -7.26
N GLY A 82 14.04 3.68 -7.90
CA GLY A 82 14.14 3.90 -9.35
C GLY A 82 12.91 3.45 -10.12
N VAL A 83 12.59 4.18 -11.19
CA VAL A 83 11.40 3.94 -12.03
C VAL A 83 11.42 2.54 -12.66
N ASP A 84 12.57 2.06 -13.13
CA ASP A 84 12.69 0.71 -13.71
C ASP A 84 12.32 -0.39 -12.70
N TRP A 85 12.65 -0.18 -11.43
CA TRP A 85 12.29 -1.12 -10.37
C TRP A 85 10.78 -1.08 -10.10
N VAL A 86 10.19 0.11 -10.10
CA VAL A 86 8.72 0.28 -10.00
C VAL A 86 8.03 -0.42 -11.17
N ASP A 87 8.51 -0.25 -12.40
CA ASP A 87 7.97 -0.92 -13.58
C ASP A 87 8.06 -2.45 -13.49
N GLY A 88 9.09 -2.97 -12.81
CA GLY A 88 9.24 -4.39 -12.49
C GLY A 88 8.08 -4.99 -11.67
N PHE A 89 7.28 -4.17 -10.98
CA PHE A 89 6.07 -4.61 -10.28
C PHE A 89 5.12 -5.39 -11.19
N PHE A 90 4.92 -4.94 -12.43
CA PHE A 90 3.96 -5.54 -13.38
C PHE A 90 4.33 -6.96 -13.83
N ALA A 91 5.61 -7.35 -13.67
CA ALA A 91 6.08 -8.71 -13.94
C ALA A 91 6.15 -9.57 -12.66
N SER A 92 5.76 -9.04 -11.50
CA SER A 92 5.90 -9.71 -10.21
C SER A 92 4.73 -10.65 -9.87
N ALA A 93 5.00 -11.64 -9.02
CA ALA A 93 3.94 -12.47 -8.44
C ALA A 93 2.94 -11.66 -7.58
N VAL A 94 3.37 -10.53 -7.00
CA VAL A 94 2.52 -9.64 -6.22
C VAL A 94 1.45 -9.00 -7.10
N PHE A 95 1.83 -8.51 -8.28
CA PHE A 95 0.87 -7.98 -9.25
C PHE A 95 -0.09 -9.06 -9.75
N ARG A 96 0.41 -10.26 -10.06
CA ARG A 96 -0.44 -11.39 -10.47
C ARG A 96 -1.49 -11.74 -9.42
N ARG A 97 -1.08 -11.80 -8.14
CA ARG A 97 -2.02 -11.99 -7.01
C ARG A 97 -3.02 -10.85 -6.87
N CYS A 98 -2.60 -9.61 -7.11
CA CYS A 98 -3.48 -8.45 -7.12
C CYS A 98 -4.57 -8.60 -8.19
N VAL A 99 -4.21 -9.00 -9.41
CA VAL A 99 -5.19 -9.24 -10.49
C VAL A 99 -6.13 -10.38 -10.12
N SER A 100 -5.62 -11.52 -9.66
CA SER A 100 -6.46 -12.67 -9.33
C SER A 100 -7.41 -12.43 -8.14
N GLY A 101 -6.96 -11.65 -7.16
CA GLY A 101 -7.75 -11.27 -5.98
C GLY A 101 -8.62 -10.04 -6.17
N ARG A 102 -8.65 -9.43 -7.37
CA ARG A 102 -9.32 -8.14 -7.65
C ARG A 102 -8.90 -7.03 -6.68
N GLY A 103 -7.63 -7.06 -6.28
CA GLY A 103 -7.03 -6.10 -5.36
C GLY A 103 -6.80 -4.73 -6.00
N ALA A 104 -6.58 -3.74 -5.16
CA ALA A 104 -6.15 -2.42 -5.60
C ALA A 104 -4.64 -2.39 -5.86
N MET A 105 -4.23 -1.79 -6.97
CA MET A 105 -2.82 -1.75 -7.40
C MET A 105 -1.91 -1.02 -6.41
N ALA A 106 -2.33 0.13 -5.86
CA ALA A 106 -1.50 0.89 -4.92
C ALA A 106 -1.14 0.08 -3.65
N PRO A 107 -2.09 -0.53 -2.90
CA PRO A 107 -1.76 -1.43 -1.79
C PRO A 107 -0.91 -2.64 -2.21
N ALA A 108 -1.17 -3.22 -3.37
CA ALA A 108 -0.35 -4.33 -3.87
C ALA A 108 1.10 -3.88 -4.17
N PHE A 109 1.29 -2.67 -4.70
CA PHE A 109 2.60 -2.08 -4.89
C PHE A 109 3.31 -1.83 -3.55
N ALA A 110 2.62 -1.33 -2.52
CA ALA A 110 3.20 -1.21 -1.18
C ALA A 110 3.70 -2.56 -0.63
N ALA A 111 2.95 -3.64 -0.85
CA ALA A 111 3.39 -4.99 -0.49
C ALA A 111 4.62 -5.45 -1.30
N TYR A 112 4.70 -5.11 -2.59
CA TYR A 112 5.87 -5.39 -3.44
C TYR A 112 7.10 -4.59 -3.01
N LEU A 113 6.90 -3.32 -2.65
CA LEU A 113 7.92 -2.42 -2.12
C LEU A 113 8.55 -2.98 -0.86
N GLY A 114 7.72 -3.50 0.06
CA GLY A 114 8.17 -4.02 1.35
C GLY A 114 9.06 -3.00 2.06
N ASN A 115 10.24 -3.43 2.50
CA ASN A 115 11.21 -2.55 3.17
C ASN A 115 12.31 -1.98 2.24
N ARG A 116 12.09 -1.97 0.92
CA ARG A 116 13.11 -1.47 -0.04
C ARG A 116 13.26 0.04 0.01
N ALA A 117 12.15 0.76 0.09
CA ALA A 117 12.16 2.22 0.32
C ALA A 117 12.25 2.60 1.80
N LYS A 118 12.45 1.65 2.72
CA LYS A 118 12.55 1.91 4.17
C LYS A 118 11.30 2.63 4.70
N GLY A 119 11.45 3.48 5.71
CA GLY A 119 10.34 4.18 6.36
C GLY A 119 9.49 5.03 5.42
N VAL A 120 10.03 5.53 4.29
CA VAL A 120 9.22 6.35 3.37
C VAL A 120 8.18 5.55 2.59
N GLY A 121 8.45 4.28 2.31
CA GLY A 121 7.46 3.38 1.71
C GLY A 121 6.26 3.15 2.63
N ILE A 122 6.50 3.17 3.96
CA ILE A 122 5.44 3.04 4.96
C ILE A 122 4.54 4.29 4.96
N ILE A 123 5.13 5.49 4.88
CA ILE A 123 4.39 6.77 4.81
C ILE A 123 3.51 6.82 3.57
N GLU A 124 4.04 6.55 2.38
CA GLU A 124 3.25 6.63 1.14
C GLU A 124 2.16 5.54 1.08
N ALA A 125 2.44 4.35 1.61
CA ALA A 125 1.43 3.30 1.73
C ALA A 125 0.28 3.70 2.66
N ALA A 126 0.58 4.42 3.75
CA ALA A 126 -0.41 4.97 4.68
C ALA A 126 -1.26 6.06 4.00
N LEU A 127 -0.63 7.01 3.30
CA LEU A 127 -1.32 8.04 2.51
C LEU A 127 -2.29 7.41 1.49
N ALA A 128 -1.84 6.39 0.76
CA ALA A 128 -2.65 5.68 -0.22
C ALA A 128 -3.84 4.94 0.41
N ARG A 129 -3.70 4.42 1.64
CA ARG A 129 -4.81 3.82 2.39
C ARG A 129 -5.83 4.88 2.81
N LEU A 130 -5.38 5.98 3.42
CA LEU A 130 -6.25 7.04 3.93
C LEU A 130 -7.10 7.67 2.82
N ARG A 131 -6.53 7.93 1.64
CA ARG A 131 -7.28 8.43 0.46
C ARG A 131 -8.41 7.51 0.00
N ARG A 132 -8.36 6.22 0.33
CA ARG A 132 -9.41 5.24 -0.01
C ARG A 132 -10.49 5.12 1.06
N VAL A 133 -10.16 5.40 2.32
CA VAL A 133 -11.10 5.27 3.46
C VAL A 133 -12.31 6.18 3.30
N ALA A 134 -12.14 7.38 2.72
CA ALA A 134 -13.23 8.32 2.46
C ALA A 134 -14.39 7.75 1.60
N LYS A 135 -14.23 6.54 1.04
CA LYS A 135 -15.21 5.86 0.17
C LYS A 135 -15.82 4.60 0.80
N GLN A 136 -15.48 4.25 2.04
CA GLN A 136 -16.00 3.03 2.69
C GLN A 136 -17.18 3.34 3.62
N PRO A 137 -18.18 2.44 3.70
CA PRO A 137 -19.31 2.59 4.61
C PRO A 137 -18.86 2.47 6.07
N THR A 138 -19.53 3.22 6.95
CA THR A 138 -19.36 3.13 8.40
C THR A 138 -19.74 1.73 8.87
N VAL A 139 -18.88 1.12 9.68
CA VAL A 139 -19.10 -0.20 10.29
C VAL A 139 -19.73 0.02 11.66
N GLU A 140 -20.81 -0.71 11.98
CA GLU A 140 -21.36 -0.73 13.34
C GLU A 140 -20.34 -1.34 14.31
N LEU A 141 -20.07 -0.63 15.40
CA LEU A 141 -19.10 -1.03 16.40
C LEU A 141 -19.83 -1.69 17.59
N PRO A 142 -19.24 -2.70 18.24
CA PRO A 142 -19.82 -3.28 19.45
C PRO A 142 -19.94 -2.24 20.57
N ALA A 143 -21.08 -2.24 21.27
CA ALA A 143 -21.32 -1.36 22.40
C ALA A 143 -20.20 -1.46 23.46
N GLY A 144 -19.66 -0.32 23.87
CA GLY A 144 -18.60 -0.25 24.89
C GLY A 144 -17.20 -0.61 24.39
N SER A 145 -17.04 -0.78 23.08
CA SER A 145 -15.74 -0.88 22.43
C SER A 145 -15.23 0.48 21.96
N LEU A 146 -13.91 0.62 21.90
CA LEU A 146 -13.22 1.73 21.28
C LEU A 146 -12.39 1.23 20.10
N VAL A 147 -12.31 2.04 19.06
CA VAL A 147 -11.49 1.77 17.87
C VAL A 147 -10.85 3.06 17.37
N ARG A 148 -9.70 2.93 16.73
CA ARG A 148 -9.10 4.03 15.97
C ARG A 148 -10.00 4.35 14.76
N PRO A 149 -10.38 5.62 14.52
CA PRO A 149 -11.04 6.04 13.30
C PRO A 149 -10.23 5.68 12.06
N ALA A 150 -10.89 5.27 10.99
CA ALA A 150 -10.22 4.90 9.75
C ALA A 150 -9.52 6.10 9.06
N THR A 151 -9.86 7.33 9.44
CA THR A 151 -9.24 8.58 8.97
C THR A 151 -7.87 8.85 9.60
N LEU A 152 -7.48 8.12 10.65
CA LEU A 152 -6.16 8.25 11.26
C LEU A 152 -5.25 7.10 10.81
N GLU A 153 -3.93 7.30 10.76
CA GLU A 153 -2.98 6.20 10.59
C GLU A 153 -1.72 6.47 11.44
N PRO A 154 -1.52 5.72 12.54
CA PRO A 154 -0.34 5.84 13.40
C PRO A 154 0.83 5.02 12.82
N LEU A 155 2.01 5.62 12.73
CA LEU A 155 3.20 4.97 12.17
C LEU A 155 4.37 5.02 13.14
N GLU A 156 5.13 3.91 13.18
CA GLU A 156 6.48 3.87 13.74
C GLU A 156 7.47 3.69 12.58
N VAL A 157 8.39 4.64 12.43
CA VAL A 157 9.43 4.64 11.40
C VAL A 157 10.79 4.93 12.01
N SER A 158 11.87 4.84 11.22
CA SER A 158 13.21 5.23 11.70
C SER A 158 13.29 6.73 11.94
N ALA A 159 14.11 7.14 12.91
CA ALA A 159 14.25 8.56 13.26
C ALA A 159 14.74 9.40 12.07
N GLY A 160 14.09 10.55 11.84
CA GLY A 160 14.39 11.48 10.75
C GLY A 160 13.78 11.08 9.40
N THR A 161 12.93 10.05 9.36
CA THR A 161 12.25 9.63 8.13
C THR A 161 11.32 10.75 7.63
N LEU A 162 10.60 11.43 8.53
CA LEU A 162 9.70 12.54 8.16
C LEU A 162 10.47 13.68 7.49
N ALA A 163 11.54 14.16 8.12
CA ALA A 163 12.37 15.24 7.57
C ALA A 163 12.97 14.84 6.21
N TRP A 164 13.43 13.59 6.07
CA TRP A 164 13.96 13.08 4.82
C TRP A 164 12.87 13.00 3.73
N TYR A 165 11.68 12.53 4.09
CA TYR A 165 10.51 12.45 3.20
C TYR A 165 10.12 13.84 2.68
N GLN A 166 9.97 14.82 3.57
CA GLN A 166 9.62 16.20 3.22
C GLN A 166 10.68 16.84 2.32
N LYS A 167 11.97 16.69 2.65
CA LYS A 167 13.07 17.17 1.81
C LYS A 167 13.03 16.56 0.41
N THR A 168 12.81 15.26 0.32
CA THR A 168 12.76 14.56 -0.98
C THR A 168 11.53 14.97 -1.78
N ARG A 169 10.37 15.10 -1.13
CA ARG A 169 9.15 15.60 -1.75
C ARG A 169 9.33 17.02 -2.28
N GLY A 170 9.96 17.91 -1.50
CA GLY A 170 10.29 19.27 -1.92
C GLY A 170 11.22 19.30 -3.14
N ARG A 171 12.22 18.41 -3.20
CA ARG A 171 13.10 18.27 -4.37
C ARG A 171 12.36 17.80 -5.63
N LEU A 172 11.40 16.89 -5.48
CA LEU A 172 10.57 16.43 -6.60
C LEU A 172 9.61 17.53 -7.08
N GLY A 173 9.24 18.46 -6.22
CA GLY A 173 8.42 19.62 -6.55
C GLY A 173 6.96 19.27 -6.84
N ALA A 174 6.25 20.20 -7.47
CA ALA A 174 4.83 20.06 -7.84
C ALA A 174 4.60 18.99 -8.94
N GLU A 175 5.63 18.72 -9.74
CA GLU A 175 5.58 17.84 -10.91
C GLU A 175 6.50 16.60 -10.71
N PRO A 176 6.18 15.71 -9.75
CA PRO A 176 7.06 14.62 -9.35
C PRO A 176 7.37 13.66 -10.51
N LEU A 177 6.41 13.42 -11.41
CA LEU A 177 6.63 12.58 -12.59
C LEU A 177 7.71 13.13 -13.52
N GLN A 178 7.68 14.45 -13.77
CA GLN A 178 8.68 15.10 -14.61
C GLN A 178 10.06 15.06 -13.96
N ALA A 179 10.12 15.27 -12.64
CA ALA A 179 11.35 15.16 -11.88
C ALA A 179 11.93 13.73 -11.92
N LEU A 180 11.08 12.71 -11.74
CA LEU A 180 11.46 11.31 -11.83
C LEU A 180 11.92 10.90 -13.23
N ALA A 181 11.26 11.40 -14.29
CA ALA A 181 11.66 11.13 -15.67
C ALA A 181 13.04 11.72 -16.00
N ARG A 182 13.40 12.87 -15.42
CA ARG A 182 14.74 13.47 -15.53
C ARG A 182 15.78 12.72 -14.68
N GLN A 183 15.33 12.07 -13.62
CA GLN A 183 16.15 11.28 -12.72
C GLN A 183 16.47 9.90 -13.33
N ARG A 184 17.55 9.85 -14.13
CA ARG A 184 18.01 8.59 -14.78
C ARG A 184 18.42 7.47 -13.82
N LYS A 185 18.73 7.78 -12.55
CA LYS A 185 19.18 6.82 -11.54
C LYS A 185 18.56 7.13 -10.17
N PRO A 186 18.35 6.11 -9.31
CA PRO A 186 17.89 6.34 -7.94
C PRO A 186 18.77 7.35 -7.19
N GLY A 187 18.16 8.05 -6.24
CA GLY A 187 18.86 9.05 -5.43
C GLY A 187 20.02 8.42 -4.67
N LYS A 188 21.17 9.11 -4.59
CA LYS A 188 22.31 8.65 -3.80
C LYS A 188 22.02 8.70 -2.30
N ASP A 189 21.26 9.70 -1.88
CA ASP A 189 20.82 9.86 -0.49
C ASP A 189 19.86 8.71 -0.13
N GLN A 190 20.19 8.01 0.95
CA GLN A 190 19.41 6.89 1.44
C GLN A 190 18.51 7.34 2.61
N PRO A 191 17.29 6.79 2.74
CA PRO A 191 16.45 7.04 3.90
C PRO A 191 17.11 6.56 5.21
N PRO A 192 16.78 7.19 6.35
CA PRO A 192 17.24 6.75 7.66
C PRO A 192 16.86 5.30 8.00
N ARG A 193 17.63 4.68 8.89
CA ARG A 193 17.50 3.24 9.24
C ARG A 193 17.58 2.92 10.74
N ARG A 194 17.87 3.92 11.58
CA ARG A 194 18.10 3.72 13.02
C ARG A 194 17.23 4.67 13.83
N GLY A 195 17.08 4.38 15.11
CA GLY A 195 16.17 5.10 16.00
C GLY A 195 14.71 4.86 15.67
N ARG A 196 13.84 5.50 16.43
CA ARG A 196 12.38 5.46 16.24
C ARG A 196 11.85 6.89 16.18
N GLU A 197 10.93 7.11 15.27
CA GLU A 197 10.13 8.32 15.13
C GLU A 197 8.68 7.87 14.96
N PHE A 198 7.80 8.54 15.68
CA PHE A 198 6.39 8.22 15.77
C PHE A 198 5.62 9.30 15.04
N LEU A 199 4.83 8.89 14.06
CA LEU A 199 4.10 9.79 13.17
C LEU A 199 2.60 9.49 13.25
N LEU A 200 1.81 10.52 13.04
CA LEU A 200 0.36 10.40 12.87
C LEU A 200 -0.02 11.03 11.54
N LEU A 201 -0.78 10.27 10.74
CA LEU A 201 -1.45 10.79 9.56
C LEU A 201 -2.93 10.96 9.85
N GLU A 202 -3.50 12.06 9.38
CA GLU A 202 -4.92 12.38 9.57
C GLU A 202 -5.54 12.84 8.25
N ALA A 203 -6.53 12.08 7.77
CA ALA A 203 -7.34 12.47 6.63
C ALA A 203 -8.38 13.52 7.05
N ARG A 204 -8.40 14.65 6.33
CA ARG A 204 -9.33 15.75 6.53
C ARG A 204 -10.54 15.62 5.62
N ALA A 205 -11.62 16.32 5.98
CA ALA A 205 -12.88 16.27 5.25
C ALA A 205 -12.78 16.83 3.81
N ASP A 206 -11.82 17.72 3.56
CA ASP A 206 -11.52 18.27 2.22
C ASP A 206 -10.68 17.32 1.34
N GLY A 207 -10.34 16.13 1.86
CA GLY A 207 -9.52 15.14 1.18
C GLY A 207 -8.01 15.36 1.31
N SER A 208 -7.57 16.42 2.00
CA SER A 208 -6.17 16.58 2.38
C SER A 208 -5.78 15.58 3.47
N VAL A 209 -4.47 15.36 3.64
CA VAL A 209 -3.95 14.49 4.70
C VAL A 209 -2.83 15.23 5.41
N ASP A 210 -2.99 15.44 6.70
CA ASP A 210 -1.95 15.99 7.56
C ASP A 210 -0.99 14.87 7.98
N LEU A 211 0.29 15.21 8.08
CA LEU A 211 1.36 14.32 8.52
C LEU A 211 2.21 15.06 9.54
N GLY A 212 2.20 14.56 10.78
CA GLY A 212 2.91 15.17 11.91
C GLY A 212 3.62 14.15 12.79
N GLY A 213 4.49 14.64 13.66
CA GLY A 213 5.06 13.86 14.74
C GLY A 213 4.04 13.65 15.86
N ALA A 214 4.13 12.52 16.56
CA ALA A 214 3.30 12.17 17.71
C ALA A 214 4.15 11.53 18.81
N SER A 215 3.59 11.38 20.01
CA SER A 215 4.25 10.64 21.08
C SER A 215 4.22 9.12 20.78
N GLY A 216 5.23 8.40 21.25
CA GLY A 216 5.26 6.93 21.11
C GLY A 216 4.12 6.24 21.84
N ALA A 217 3.69 6.78 22.99
CA ALA A 217 2.54 6.27 23.72
C ALA A 217 1.23 6.40 22.92
N LEU A 218 0.98 7.56 22.30
CA LEU A 218 -0.20 7.77 21.47
C LEU A 218 -0.20 6.83 20.25
N VAL A 219 0.93 6.75 19.53
CA VAL A 219 1.05 5.86 18.37
C VAL A 219 0.84 4.39 18.77
N GLY A 220 1.44 3.96 19.89
CA GLY A 220 1.25 2.61 20.42
C GLY A 220 -0.21 2.32 20.76
N LEU A 221 -0.89 3.23 21.44
CA LEU A 221 -2.28 3.07 21.82
C LEU A 221 -3.20 2.97 20.58
N LEU A 222 -2.99 3.85 19.59
CA LEU A 222 -3.75 3.86 18.34
C LEU A 222 -3.50 2.63 17.47
N GLN A 223 -2.28 2.08 17.48
CA GLN A 223 -1.99 0.80 16.82
C GLN A 223 -2.72 -0.35 17.52
N ALA A 224 -2.76 -0.32 18.85
CA ALA A 224 -3.45 -1.32 19.63
C ALA A 224 -4.98 -1.23 19.43
N ALA A 225 -5.51 -0.02 19.20
CA ALA A 225 -6.91 0.25 18.83
C ALA A 225 -7.22 0.05 17.32
N HIS A 226 -6.35 -0.59 16.53
CA HIS A 226 -6.60 -0.84 15.10
C HIS A 226 -7.88 -1.67 14.84
N ARG A 227 -8.30 -2.48 15.82
CA ARG A 227 -9.57 -3.20 15.81
C ARG A 227 -10.39 -2.76 17.02
N PRO A 228 -11.74 -2.90 16.98
CA PRO A 228 -12.57 -2.61 18.13
C PRO A 228 -12.11 -3.43 19.33
N ARG A 229 -11.86 -2.76 20.47
CA ARG A 229 -11.47 -3.40 21.72
C ARG A 229 -12.28 -2.86 22.90
N PRO A 230 -12.56 -3.67 23.92
CA PRO A 230 -13.18 -3.20 25.15
C PRO A 230 -12.40 -2.03 25.74
N ARG A 231 -13.12 -1.05 26.26
CA ARG A 231 -12.53 0.14 26.89
C ARG A 231 -11.49 -0.20 27.98
N ALA A 232 -11.82 -1.15 28.86
CA ALA A 232 -10.92 -1.57 29.94
C ALA A 232 -9.58 -2.15 29.42
N GLU A 233 -9.60 -2.86 28.29
CA GLU A 233 -8.36 -3.38 27.67
C GLU A 233 -7.49 -2.24 27.13
N LEU A 234 -8.12 -1.20 26.56
CA LEU A 234 -7.40 -0.02 26.07
C LEU A 234 -6.87 0.85 27.21
N ALA A 235 -7.58 0.93 28.34
CA ALA A 235 -7.09 1.63 29.54
C ALA A 235 -5.85 0.91 30.11
N ALA A 236 -5.91 -0.42 30.24
CA ALA A 236 -4.75 -1.21 30.64
C ALA A 236 -3.56 -1.06 29.68
N GLU A 237 -3.83 -0.98 28.37
CA GLU A 237 -2.81 -0.71 27.36
C GLU A 237 -2.21 0.70 27.50
N ALA A 238 -3.03 1.71 27.78
CA ALA A 238 -2.55 3.07 28.02
C ALA A 238 -1.60 3.11 29.24
N VAL A 239 -1.95 2.42 30.33
CA VAL A 239 -1.07 2.27 31.50
C VAL A 239 0.24 1.58 31.15
N ARG A 240 0.19 0.50 30.36
CA ARG A 240 1.39 -0.20 29.87
C ARG A 240 2.30 0.71 29.03
N LEU A 241 1.71 1.69 28.35
CA LEU A 241 2.41 2.69 27.53
C LEU A 241 2.85 3.93 28.34
N GLY A 242 2.59 3.97 29.64
CA GLY A 242 3.10 4.97 30.57
C GLY A 242 2.07 5.99 31.07
N ALA A 243 0.77 5.78 30.86
CA ALA A 243 -0.26 6.56 31.53
C ALA A 243 -0.38 6.17 33.02
N GLU A 244 -0.72 7.12 33.88
CA GLU A 244 -1.02 6.82 35.29
C GLU A 244 -2.34 6.01 35.40
N PRO A 245 -2.42 5.00 36.29
CA PRO A 245 -3.60 4.13 36.37
C PRO A 245 -4.94 4.83 36.62
N ASP A 246 -4.92 5.92 37.39
CA ASP A 246 -6.10 6.73 37.73
C ASP A 246 -6.45 7.76 36.64
N GLU A 247 -5.53 8.09 35.74
CA GLU A 247 -5.74 9.01 34.62
C GLU A 247 -6.13 8.30 33.31
N ALA A 248 -5.87 6.99 33.19
CA ALA A 248 -6.06 6.24 31.94
C ALA A 248 -7.50 6.33 31.39
N GLU A 249 -8.51 6.29 32.25
CA GLU A 249 -9.91 6.42 31.83
C GLU A 249 -10.23 7.85 31.34
N GLY A 250 -9.73 8.88 32.03
CA GLY A 250 -9.89 10.27 31.61
C GLY A 250 -9.22 10.53 30.25
N LEU A 251 -8.00 10.02 30.06
CA LEU A 251 -7.29 10.09 28.79
C LEU A 251 -8.10 9.48 27.64
N LEU A 252 -8.73 8.33 27.85
CA LEU A 252 -9.57 7.72 26.80
C LEU A 252 -10.81 8.57 26.49
N ASP A 253 -11.37 9.27 27.48
CA ASP A 253 -12.49 10.18 27.24
C ASP A 253 -12.08 11.41 26.45
N ASP A 254 -10.92 12.00 26.75
CA ASP A 254 -10.36 13.11 25.98
C ASP A 254 -10.09 12.70 24.53
N LEU A 255 -9.46 11.54 24.32
CA LEU A 255 -9.21 11.01 22.97
C LEU A 255 -10.50 10.72 22.19
N VAL A 256 -11.59 10.33 22.86
CA VAL A 256 -12.90 10.22 22.22
C VAL A 256 -13.47 11.61 21.92
N GLY A 257 -13.36 12.55 22.85
CA GLY A 257 -13.84 13.94 22.68
C GLY A 257 -13.17 14.65 21.50
N GLU A 258 -11.88 14.38 21.29
CA GLU A 258 -11.09 14.88 20.16
C GLU A 258 -11.31 14.10 18.85
N GLY A 259 -12.08 13.00 18.89
CA GLY A 259 -12.31 12.15 17.72
C GLY A 259 -11.11 11.30 17.31
N VAL A 260 -10.10 11.17 18.17
CA VAL A 260 -8.91 10.34 17.99
C VAL A 260 -9.21 8.85 18.24
N LEU A 261 -10.24 8.58 19.05
CA LEU A 261 -10.89 7.28 19.21
C LEU A 261 -12.38 7.39 18.91
N SER A 262 -12.99 6.32 18.40
CA SER A 262 -14.43 6.20 18.18
C SER A 262 -15.05 5.18 19.13
N ARG A 263 -16.23 5.50 19.67
CA ARG A 263 -17.04 4.59 20.49
C ARG A 263 -17.96 3.75 19.62
N GLY A 264 -18.15 2.50 20.02
CA GLY A 264 -19.26 1.65 19.58
C GLY A 264 -20.42 1.58 20.55
#